data_AF-A0A937Q2U2-F1
#
_entry.id   AF-A0A937Q2U2-F1
#
_cell.length_a   1.000
_cell.length_b   1.000
_cell.length_c   1.000
_cell.angle_alpha   90.00
_cell.angle_beta   90.00
_cell.angle_gamma   90.00
#
_symmetry.space_group_name_H-M   'P 1'
#
loop_
_entity.id
_entity.type
_entity.pdbx_description
1 polymer ?
#
loop_
_entity_poly.entity_id
_entity_poly.type
_entity_poly.pdbx_seq_one_letter_code
_entity_poly.pdbx_strand_id
1 'polypeptide(L)'
;MNVFAIITNLRVQDVVDILFLTVVAYYLFIWFQGTKAFKALIGLLALGAVFTIARTWGLFLTTWVFQFLWQILVILLVVLFQSEIRQVLERMNPLQRFGLRRLSKPGEWFAEFAKGIFAFAEQKTGALVIVERADKVQEYVTAGQALEARPTLEILKSIFQKESPLHDGAILIRQGRIVEVACYLPLSPDEGLPKAWGTRHRAALGLSQRCDACVVVVSEERGDVSMAREGKMIHVENPQRFYQLIQEAMATLDRGKKTWGEGIRDFLVHRWPAKLVTFGLVSFLWLLLAGQQDFEVKWRIPLKTNGLPSHMEIIEPLTASVQITVRGLRKDASTLGKENVTAEIDLSKAHPGKMVFSIRRDQIRLPNDRVQLLDIEPSKIVFAFKKIPKNKNPENQK
;
A
#
# COMPACT_ATOMS: atom_id res chain seq x y z
N MET A 1 -15.79 -24.42 11.49
CA MET A 1 -14.77 -24.05 10.48
C MET A 1 -13.43 -24.52 11.05
N ASN A 2 -12.80 -25.55 10.47
CA ASN A 2 -11.60 -26.15 11.08
C ASN A 2 -10.36 -25.30 10.75
N VAL A 3 -10.15 -24.25 11.54
CA VAL A 3 -8.99 -23.34 11.49
C VAL A 3 -7.66 -24.11 11.43
N PHE A 4 -7.59 -25.24 12.15
CA PHE A 4 -6.44 -26.13 12.18
C PHE A 4 -6.07 -26.76 10.82
N ALA A 5 -7.06 -27.04 9.96
CA ALA A 5 -6.83 -27.61 8.63
C ALA A 5 -6.28 -26.58 7.62
N ILE A 6 -6.56 -25.29 7.86
CA ILE A 6 -6.07 -24.17 7.06
C ILE A 6 -4.60 -23.89 7.41
N ILE A 7 -4.29 -23.87 8.71
CA ILE A 7 -2.93 -23.61 9.22
C ILE A 7 -1.95 -24.72 8.80
N THR A 8 -2.39 -25.99 8.83
CA THR A 8 -1.55 -27.15 8.47
C THR A 8 -1.21 -27.25 6.98
N ASN A 9 -1.92 -26.52 6.12
CA ASN A 9 -1.70 -26.51 4.66
C ASN A 9 -1.27 -25.12 4.14
N LEU A 10 -0.62 -24.29 4.95
CA LEU A 10 -0.13 -22.99 4.48
C LEU A 10 0.92 -23.16 3.38
N ARG A 11 0.69 -22.57 2.20
CA ARG A 11 1.69 -22.46 1.15
C ARG A 11 2.64 -21.32 1.47
N VAL A 12 3.87 -21.37 0.95
CA VAL A 12 4.82 -20.24 1.05
C VAL A 12 4.22 -18.97 0.42
N GLN A 13 3.40 -19.12 -0.62
CA GLN A 13 2.66 -18.01 -1.25
C GLN A 13 1.70 -17.33 -0.26
N ASP A 14 0.99 -18.09 0.59
CA ASP A 14 0.08 -17.57 1.60
C ASP A 14 0.84 -16.74 2.65
N VAL A 15 2.01 -17.22 3.06
CA VAL A 15 2.88 -16.52 4.03
C VAL A 15 3.42 -15.21 3.45
N VAL A 16 3.86 -15.23 2.18
CA VAL A 16 4.34 -14.04 1.48
C VAL A 16 3.22 -13.01 1.32
N ASP A 17 2.00 -13.46 1.00
CA ASP A 17 0.83 -12.60 0.86
C ASP A 17 0.44 -11.94 2.20
N ILE A 18 0.37 -12.72 3.28
CA ILE A 18 0.11 -12.19 4.64
C ILE A 18 1.18 -11.17 5.04
N LEU A 19 2.46 -11.47 4.78
CA LEU A 19 3.56 -10.56 5.13
C LEU A 19 3.47 -9.26 4.33
N PHE A 20 3.25 -9.36 3.02
CA PHE A 20 3.08 -8.20 2.14
C PHE A 20 1.90 -7.32 2.59
N LEU A 21 0.72 -7.93 2.78
CA LEU A 21 -0.46 -7.24 3.28
C LEU A 21 -0.24 -6.61 4.65
N THR A 22 0.50 -7.26 5.54
CA THR A 22 0.85 -6.69 6.86
C THR A 22 1.68 -5.43 6.71
N VAL A 23 2.69 -5.44 5.84
CA VAL A 23 3.53 -4.26 5.59
C VAL A 23 2.68 -3.12 5.02
N VAL A 24 1.86 -3.39 4.01
CA VAL A 24 0.98 -2.39 3.39
C VAL A 24 -0.01 -1.84 4.42
N ALA A 25 -0.71 -2.70 5.15
CA ALA A 25 -1.67 -2.32 6.18
C ALA A 25 -1.02 -1.50 7.30
N TYR A 26 0.22 -1.80 7.67
CA TYR A 26 0.95 -1.05 8.70
C TYR A 26 1.29 0.37 8.24
N TYR A 27 1.76 0.53 6.99
CA TYR A 27 2.01 1.85 6.44
C TYR A 27 0.72 2.66 6.28
N LEU A 28 -0.37 2.04 5.83
CA LEU A 28 -1.68 2.67 5.81
C LEU A 28 -2.12 3.08 7.22
N PHE A 29 -1.95 2.21 8.22
CA PHE A 29 -2.29 2.50 9.61
C PHE A 29 -1.55 3.75 10.12
N ILE A 30 -0.23 3.84 9.95
CA ILE A 30 0.53 5.03 10.36
C ILE A 30 0.06 6.27 9.61
N TRP A 31 -0.19 6.13 8.30
CA TRP A 31 -0.53 7.25 7.45
C TRP A 31 -1.92 7.83 7.78
N PHE A 32 -2.87 6.97 8.19
CA PHE A 32 -4.18 7.43 8.67
C PHE A 32 -4.17 7.82 10.15
N GLN A 33 -3.24 7.31 10.98
CA GLN A 33 -3.24 7.53 12.42
C GLN A 33 -3.19 9.03 12.76
N GLY A 34 -4.18 9.51 13.53
CA GLY A 34 -4.29 10.92 13.93
C GLY A 34 -5.13 11.78 12.99
N THR A 35 -5.52 11.28 11.82
CA THR A 35 -6.42 11.98 10.90
C THR A 35 -7.89 11.83 11.29
N LYS A 36 -8.74 12.74 10.82
CA LYS A 36 -10.21 12.59 10.90
C LYS A 36 -10.68 11.28 10.22
N ALA A 37 -9.95 10.84 9.19
CA ALA A 37 -10.19 9.58 8.47
C ALA A 37 -10.16 8.36 9.40
N PHE A 38 -9.22 8.33 10.34
CA PHE A 38 -9.06 7.21 11.27
C PHE A 38 -10.27 7.05 12.20
N LYS A 39 -10.84 8.16 12.68
CA LYS A 39 -12.08 8.14 13.47
C LYS A 39 -13.25 7.64 12.64
N ALA A 40 -13.34 8.04 11.37
CA ALA A 40 -14.37 7.54 10.46
C ALA A 40 -14.23 6.03 10.19
N LEU A 41 -12.99 5.53 10.02
CA LEU A 41 -12.71 4.10 9.84
C LEU A 41 -13.14 3.26 11.06
N ILE A 42 -12.87 3.75 12.28
CA ILE A 42 -13.35 3.09 13.51
C ILE A 42 -14.88 3.06 13.54
N GLY A 43 -15.55 4.16 13.19
CA GLY A 43 -17.01 4.22 13.07
C GLY A 43 -17.56 3.23 12.05
N LEU A 44 -16.90 3.11 10.89
CA LEU A 44 -17.26 2.15 9.84
C LEU A 44 -17.16 0.70 10.32
N LEU A 45 -16.07 0.35 11.01
CA LEU A 45 -15.88 -0.99 11.58
C LEU A 45 -16.93 -1.31 12.66
N ALA A 46 -17.22 -0.35 13.54
CA ALA A 46 -18.27 -0.51 14.56
C ALA A 46 -19.64 -0.74 13.92
N LEU A 47 -19.97 0.04 12.88
CA LEU A 47 -21.21 -0.12 12.12
C LEU A 47 -21.29 -1.50 11.43
N GLY A 48 -20.19 -1.96 10.82
CA GLY A 48 -20.08 -3.29 10.22
C GLY A 48 -20.23 -4.43 11.25
N ALA A 49 -19.73 -4.25 12.47
CA ALA A 49 -19.91 -5.21 13.55
C ALA A 49 -21.39 -5.33 13.96
N VAL A 50 -22.08 -4.20 14.14
CA VAL A 50 -23.52 -4.17 14.45
C VAL A 50 -24.33 -4.82 13.32
N PHE A 51 -24.01 -4.52 12.06
CA PHE A 51 -24.64 -5.17 10.90
C PHE A 51 -24.46 -6.69 10.93
N THR A 52 -23.25 -7.16 11.24
CA THR A 52 -22.94 -8.60 11.32
C THR A 52 -23.74 -9.28 12.44
N ILE A 53 -23.84 -8.65 13.60
CA ILE A 53 -24.67 -9.13 14.71
C ILE A 53 -26.15 -9.20 14.29
N ALA A 54 -26.67 -8.13 13.68
CA ALA A 54 -28.06 -8.07 13.23
C ALA A 54 -28.40 -9.18 12.22
N ARG A 55 -27.49 -9.42 11.27
CA ARG A 55 -27.62 -10.50 10.28
C ARG A 55 -27.57 -11.88 10.93
N THR A 56 -26.67 -12.08 11.89
CA THR A 56 -26.50 -13.36 12.59
C THR A 56 -27.72 -13.70 13.44
N TRP A 57 -28.37 -12.71 14.04
CA TRP A 57 -29.59 -12.86 14.83
C TRP A 57 -30.88 -12.87 13.99
N GLY A 58 -30.78 -12.76 12.67
CA GLY A 58 -31.95 -12.81 11.78
C GLY A 58 -32.86 -11.57 11.86
N LEU A 59 -32.35 -10.41 12.31
CA LEU A 59 -33.11 -9.16 12.37
C LEU A 59 -33.34 -8.63 10.95
N PHE A 60 -34.46 -9.00 10.32
CA PHE A 60 -34.76 -8.70 8.91
C PHE A 60 -34.77 -7.20 8.61
N LEU A 61 -35.61 -6.41 9.33
CA LEU A 61 -35.72 -4.96 9.10
C LEU A 61 -34.39 -4.24 9.32
N THR A 62 -33.68 -4.58 10.40
CA THR A 62 -32.38 -3.98 10.72
C THR A 62 -31.34 -4.29 9.64
N THR A 63 -31.27 -5.54 9.19
CA THR A 63 -30.35 -5.95 8.11
C THR A 63 -30.67 -5.20 6.82
N TRP A 64 -31.95 -5.06 6.48
CA TRP A 64 -32.40 -4.33 5.30
C TRP A 64 -32.05 -2.84 5.36
N VAL A 65 -32.27 -2.18 6.50
CA VAL A 65 -31.88 -0.77 6.71
C VAL A 65 -30.36 -0.60 6.59
N PHE A 66 -29.56 -1.48 7.20
CA PHE A 66 -28.11 -1.42 7.08
C PHE A 66 -27.62 -1.65 5.65
N GLN A 67 -28.28 -2.49 4.85
CA GLN A 67 -27.94 -2.66 3.43
C GLN A 67 -28.10 -1.36 2.64
N PHE A 68 -29.21 -0.64 2.86
CA PHE A 68 -29.43 0.65 2.23
C PHE A 68 -28.44 1.71 2.73
N LEU A 69 -28.21 1.77 4.04
CA LEU A 69 -27.21 2.67 4.64
C LEU A 69 -25.81 2.41 4.09
N TRP A 70 -25.42 1.14 3.85
CA TRP A 70 -24.12 0.80 3.31
C TRP A 70 -23.89 1.40 1.92
N GLN A 71 -24.91 1.41 1.06
CA GLN A 71 -24.83 2.03 -0.27
C GLN A 71 -24.59 3.54 -0.19
N ILE A 72 -25.36 4.25 0.65
CA ILE A 72 -25.20 5.69 0.87
C ILE A 72 -23.82 5.98 1.48
N LEU A 73 -23.39 5.16 2.43
CA LEU A 73 -22.14 5.34 3.15
C LEU A 73 -20.93 5.25 2.22
N VAL A 74 -20.91 4.32 1.26
CA VAL A 74 -19.82 4.21 0.27
C VAL A 74 -19.73 5.47 -0.60
N ILE A 75 -20.87 6.02 -1.04
CA ILE A 75 -20.88 7.27 -1.83
C ILE A 75 -20.35 8.43 -0.97
N LEU A 76 -20.87 8.58 0.25
CA LEU A 76 -20.43 9.61 1.19
C LEU A 76 -18.94 9.50 1.50
N LEU A 77 -18.43 8.27 1.65
CA LEU A 77 -17.01 7.97 1.87
C LEU A 77 -16.17 8.53 0.73
N VAL A 78 -16.52 8.23 -0.52
CA VAL A 78 -15.78 8.73 -1.70
C VAL A 78 -15.79 10.25 -1.78
N VAL A 79 -16.93 10.89 -1.52
CA VAL A 79 -17.06 12.35 -1.53
C VAL A 79 -16.22 12.98 -0.42
N LEU A 80 -16.27 12.43 0.80
CA LEU A 80 -15.52 12.96 1.95
C LEU A 80 -14.01 12.77 1.76
N PHE A 81 -13.59 11.64 1.17
CA PHE A 81 -12.18 11.32 0.93
C PHE A 81 -11.64 11.78 -0.42
N GLN A 82 -12.41 12.55 -1.18
CA GLN A 82 -11.98 13.04 -2.48
C GLN A 82 -10.68 13.84 -2.39
N SER A 83 -10.51 14.63 -1.32
CA SER A 83 -9.34 15.48 -1.13
C SER A 83 -8.07 14.69 -0.82
N GLU A 84 -8.19 13.62 -0.04
CA GLU A 84 -7.12 12.74 0.39
C GLU A 84 -6.62 11.90 -0.78
N ILE A 85 -7.53 11.35 -1.60
CA ILE A 85 -7.18 10.61 -2.82
C ILE A 85 -6.37 11.51 -3.76
N ARG A 86 -6.80 12.77 -3.92
CA ARG A 86 -6.07 13.76 -4.72
C ARG A 86 -4.65 13.96 -4.21
N GLN A 87 -4.49 14.19 -2.91
CA GLN A 87 -3.16 14.40 -2.29
C GLN A 87 -2.23 13.19 -2.47
N VAL A 88 -2.73 11.96 -2.42
CA VAL A 88 -1.92 10.76 -2.69
C VAL A 88 -1.41 10.75 -4.12
N LEU A 89 -2.31 10.96 -5.08
CA LEU A 89 -1.96 10.93 -6.50
C LEU A 89 -0.95 12.03 -6.83
N GLU A 90 -1.08 13.21 -6.23
CA GLU A 90 -0.11 14.30 -6.33
C GLU A 90 1.25 13.92 -5.73
N ARG A 91 1.28 13.27 -4.56
CA ARG A 91 2.53 12.81 -3.90
C ARG A 91 3.21 11.66 -4.65
N MET A 92 2.44 10.82 -5.34
CA MET A 92 2.93 9.69 -6.12
C MET A 92 3.41 10.09 -7.52
N ASN A 93 3.32 11.36 -7.91
CA ASN A 93 3.76 11.82 -9.23
C ASN A 93 5.28 11.61 -9.41
N PRO A 94 5.72 10.59 -10.16
CA PRO A 94 7.13 10.26 -10.32
C PRO A 94 7.89 11.38 -11.04
N LEU A 95 7.19 12.18 -11.85
CA LEU A 95 7.76 13.24 -12.67
C LEU A 95 8.38 14.38 -11.84
N GLN A 96 7.90 14.64 -10.62
CA GLN A 96 8.57 15.60 -9.72
C GLN A 96 9.93 15.09 -9.22
N ARG A 97 10.14 13.76 -9.19
CA ARG A 97 11.40 13.13 -8.75
C ARG A 97 12.43 13.02 -9.89
N PHE A 98 11.97 13.05 -11.15
CA PHE A 98 12.81 12.94 -12.36
C PHE A 98 13.13 14.27 -13.05
N GLY A 99 12.58 15.39 -12.59
CA GLY A 99 12.89 16.70 -13.15
C GLY A 99 14.35 17.06 -12.96
N LEU A 100 15.09 17.27 -14.05
CA LEU A 100 16.41 17.93 -14.11
C LEU A 100 16.34 19.38 -13.60
N ARG A 101 15.92 19.58 -12.35
CA ARG A 101 16.07 20.86 -11.66
C ARG A 101 17.40 20.77 -10.94
N ARG A 102 18.33 21.68 -11.28
CA ARG A 102 19.43 22.04 -10.38
C ARG A 102 18.79 22.46 -9.05
N LEU A 103 18.67 21.50 -8.14
CA LEU A 103 18.52 21.74 -6.72
C LEU A 103 19.81 22.44 -6.33
N SER A 104 19.70 23.69 -5.87
CA SER A 104 20.85 24.36 -5.27
C SER A 104 21.33 23.48 -4.11
N LYS A 105 22.65 23.30 -3.98
CA LYS A 105 23.18 22.55 -2.83
C LYS A 105 22.62 23.15 -1.54
N PRO A 106 22.23 22.33 -0.55
CA PRO A 106 21.82 22.84 0.77
C PRO A 106 22.93 23.76 1.28
N GLY A 107 22.65 25.06 1.44
CA GLY A 107 23.68 26.02 1.85
C GLY A 107 23.83 27.26 0.99
N GLU A 108 23.82 27.12 -0.34
CA GLU A 108 24.33 28.19 -1.24
C GLU A 108 23.47 29.45 -1.22
N TRP A 109 22.14 29.30 -1.15
CA TRP A 109 21.21 30.43 -1.18
C TRP A 109 21.08 31.15 0.16
N PHE A 110 21.47 30.52 1.28
CA PHE A 110 21.27 31.09 2.62
C PHE A 110 22.10 32.34 2.85
N ALA A 111 23.30 32.43 2.26
CA ALA A 111 24.17 33.59 2.45
C ALA A 111 23.56 34.85 1.80
N GLU A 112 22.98 34.72 0.61
CA GLU A 112 22.30 35.81 -0.09
C GLU A 112 20.97 36.16 0.59
N PHE A 113 20.21 35.14 0.98
CA PHE A 113 18.97 35.31 1.74
C PHE A 113 19.18 36.03 3.07
N ALA A 114 20.21 35.65 3.83
CA ALA A 114 20.60 36.32 5.08
C ALA A 114 20.86 37.81 4.87
N LYS A 115 21.65 38.15 3.84
CA LYS A 115 21.91 39.55 3.49
C LYS A 115 20.63 40.30 3.15
N GLY A 116 19.70 39.68 2.43
CA GLY A 116 18.41 40.31 2.09
C GLY A 116 17.49 40.54 3.28
N ILE A 117 17.41 39.58 4.21
CA ILE A 117 16.62 39.72 5.44
C ILE A 117 17.14 40.89 6.30
N PHE A 118 18.47 41.03 6.43
CA PHE A 118 19.04 42.15 7.19
C PHE A 118 18.95 43.48 6.45
N ALA A 119 18.98 43.50 5.11
CA ALA A 119 18.69 44.71 4.35
C ALA A 119 17.24 45.20 4.57
N PHE A 120 16.27 44.30 4.72
CA PHE A 120 14.90 44.66 5.11
C PHE A 120 14.82 45.21 6.52
N ALA A 121 15.58 44.63 7.45
CA ALA A 121 15.66 45.10 8.82
C ALA A 121 16.15 46.55 8.90
N GLU A 122 17.23 46.89 8.18
CA GLU A 122 17.77 48.25 8.07
C GLU A 122 16.76 49.23 7.47
N GLN A 123 15.97 48.80 6.47
CA GLN A 123 14.95 49.60 5.81
C GLN A 123 13.59 49.56 6.51
N LYS A 124 13.49 48.87 7.66
CA LYS A 124 12.22 48.63 8.37
C LYS A 124 11.10 48.11 7.47
N THR A 125 11.45 47.25 6.53
CA THR A 125 10.51 46.58 5.64
C THR A 125 10.06 45.28 6.31
N GLY A 126 8.75 45.15 6.56
CA GLY A 126 8.19 43.95 7.17
C GLY A 126 8.30 42.75 6.22
N ALA A 127 8.78 41.63 6.74
CA ALA A 127 8.89 40.39 5.97
C ALA A 127 8.49 39.17 6.81
N LEU A 128 7.88 38.19 6.16
CA LEU A 128 7.46 36.92 6.76
C LEU A 128 7.82 35.78 5.81
N VAL A 129 8.76 34.93 6.19
CA VAL A 129 9.29 33.89 5.31
C VAL A 129 9.27 32.54 6.01
N ILE A 130 8.60 31.58 5.40
CA ILE A 130 8.57 30.18 5.81
C ILE A 130 9.71 29.46 5.09
N VAL A 131 10.57 28.78 5.86
CA VAL A 131 11.53 27.81 5.35
C VAL A 131 11.02 26.42 5.70
N GLU A 132 10.53 25.70 4.69
CA GLU A 132 10.01 24.34 4.84
C GLU A 132 11.13 23.35 5.16
N ARG A 133 10.83 22.43 6.09
CA ARG A 133 11.74 21.40 6.60
C ARG A 133 11.22 19.99 6.28
N ALA A 134 10.97 19.14 7.29
CA ALA A 134 10.45 17.79 7.05
C ALA A 134 8.95 17.79 6.80
N ASP A 135 8.20 18.61 7.54
CA ASP A 135 6.76 18.70 7.44
C ASP A 135 6.36 19.57 6.25
N LYS A 136 5.33 19.14 5.52
CA LYS A 136 4.75 19.97 4.46
C LYS A 136 3.89 21.06 5.07
N VAL A 137 4.19 22.30 4.71
CA VAL A 137 3.53 23.46 5.33
C VAL A 137 2.13 23.74 4.74
N GLN A 138 1.83 23.24 3.52
CA GLN A 138 0.56 23.50 2.81
C GLN A 138 -0.69 23.19 3.62
N GLU A 139 -0.63 22.23 4.54
CA GLU A 139 -1.79 21.83 5.35
C GLU A 139 -2.16 22.89 6.40
N TYR A 140 -1.24 23.84 6.67
CA TYR A 140 -1.39 24.88 7.69
C TYR A 140 -1.52 26.29 7.11
N VAL A 141 -1.01 26.53 5.90
CA VAL A 141 -1.15 27.82 5.23
C VAL A 141 -2.45 27.89 4.44
N THR A 142 -3.07 29.07 4.42
CA THR A 142 -4.26 29.35 3.63
C THR A 142 -3.96 30.42 2.58
N ALA A 143 -4.67 30.34 1.44
CA ALA A 143 -4.40 31.17 0.26
C ALA A 143 -2.93 31.05 -0.24
N GLY A 144 -2.54 31.96 -1.13
CA GLY A 144 -1.20 32.00 -1.71
C GLY A 144 -1.23 31.96 -3.24
N GLN A 145 -0.25 32.60 -3.85
CA GLN A 145 -0.04 32.58 -5.30
C GLN A 145 1.26 31.82 -5.60
N ALA A 146 1.18 30.86 -6.53
CA ALA A 146 2.34 30.09 -6.93
C ALA A 146 3.37 30.98 -7.64
N LEU A 147 4.61 30.97 -7.15
CA LEU A 147 5.72 31.73 -7.72
C LEU A 147 6.98 30.88 -7.64
N GLU A 148 7.42 30.32 -8.77
CA GLU A 148 8.66 29.53 -8.82
C GLU A 148 9.88 30.42 -9.09
N ALA A 149 10.53 30.87 -8.02
CA ALA A 149 11.67 31.78 -8.12
C ALA A 149 12.82 31.40 -7.17
N ARG A 150 14.03 31.88 -7.44
CA ARG A 150 15.12 31.81 -6.45
C ARG A 150 14.94 32.93 -5.43
N PRO A 151 15.25 32.72 -4.15
CA PRO A 151 15.14 33.77 -3.13
C PRO A 151 16.32 34.75 -3.20
N THR A 152 16.48 35.43 -4.35
CA THR A 152 17.47 36.49 -4.52
C THR A 152 16.99 37.79 -3.89
N LEU A 153 17.91 38.72 -3.65
CA LEU A 153 17.61 40.00 -3.02
C LEU A 153 16.57 40.81 -3.81
N GLU A 154 16.68 40.85 -5.14
CA GLU A 154 15.77 41.63 -5.98
C GLU A 154 14.34 41.07 -5.92
N ILE A 155 14.20 39.74 -5.97
CA ILE A 155 12.89 39.09 -5.95
C ILE A 155 12.21 39.31 -4.59
N LEU A 156 12.95 39.14 -3.50
CA LEU A 156 12.40 39.39 -2.17
C LEU A 156 11.96 40.86 -2.02
N LYS A 157 12.76 41.82 -2.54
CA LYS A 157 12.42 43.24 -2.53
C LYS A 157 11.12 43.51 -3.28
N SER A 158 10.97 42.95 -4.49
CA SER A 158 9.75 43.10 -5.28
C SER A 158 8.51 42.50 -4.60
N ILE A 159 8.67 41.42 -3.83
CA ILE A 159 7.55 40.80 -3.11
C ILE A 159 7.15 41.63 -1.89
N PHE A 160 8.10 42.01 -1.02
CA PHE A 160 7.80 42.71 0.24
C PHE A 160 7.70 44.23 0.13
N GLN A 161 7.80 44.79 -1.07
CA GLN A 161 7.55 46.21 -1.30
C GLN A 161 6.08 46.55 -1.00
N LYS A 162 5.82 47.65 -0.28
CA LYS A 162 4.49 48.04 0.22
C LYS A 162 3.41 48.18 -0.85
N GLU A 163 3.79 48.60 -2.06
CA GLU A 163 2.85 48.77 -3.17
C GLU A 163 2.52 47.45 -3.89
N SER A 164 3.30 46.39 -3.65
CA SER A 164 3.15 45.10 -4.32
C SER A 164 1.94 44.35 -3.76
N PRO A 165 1.01 43.83 -4.58
CA PRO A 165 -0.09 43.01 -4.06
C PRO A 165 0.37 41.70 -3.38
N LEU A 166 1.66 41.34 -3.51
CA LEU A 166 2.25 40.12 -2.96
C LEU A 166 2.87 40.31 -1.56
N HIS A 167 2.92 41.55 -1.04
CA HIS A 167 3.60 41.86 0.23
C HIS A 167 2.81 41.44 1.47
N ASP A 168 1.49 41.24 1.32
CA ASP A 168 0.62 40.81 2.41
C ASP A 168 0.66 39.29 2.54
N GLY A 169 1.09 38.82 3.72
CA GLY A 169 1.30 37.40 4.00
C GLY A 169 2.77 36.97 3.91
N ALA A 170 2.96 35.65 3.86
CA ALA A 170 4.26 35.02 3.90
C ALA A 170 4.71 34.49 2.54
N ILE A 171 6.02 34.34 2.40
CA ILE A 171 6.64 33.58 1.32
C ILE A 171 6.95 32.17 1.81
N LEU A 172 6.67 31.16 1.00
CA LEU A 172 7.08 29.78 1.25
C LEU A 172 8.33 29.44 0.43
N ILE A 173 9.42 29.11 1.12
CA ILE A 173 10.65 28.59 0.53
C ILE A 173 10.74 27.08 0.79
N ARG A 174 10.86 26.30 -0.28
CA ARG A 174 11.08 24.85 -0.27
C ARG A 174 12.32 24.54 -1.10
N GLN A 175 13.25 23.77 -0.52
CA GLN A 175 14.44 23.28 -1.23
C GLN A 175 15.22 24.40 -1.96
N GLY A 176 15.30 25.58 -1.34
CA GLY A 176 16.02 26.74 -1.89
C GLY A 176 15.31 27.47 -3.03
N ARG A 177 14.01 27.27 -3.20
CA ARG A 177 13.17 28.05 -4.12
C ARG A 177 11.93 28.57 -3.41
N ILE A 178 11.51 29.77 -3.79
CA ILE A 178 10.18 30.26 -3.51
C ILE A 178 9.21 29.37 -4.31
N VAL A 179 8.15 28.92 -3.65
CA VAL A 179 7.08 28.11 -4.26
C VAL A 179 5.76 28.88 -4.23
N GLU A 180 5.48 29.58 -3.14
CA GLU A 180 4.27 30.38 -2.96
C GLU A 180 4.60 31.71 -2.28
N VAL A 181 3.81 32.72 -2.57
CA VAL A 181 3.84 34.05 -1.94
C VAL A 181 2.43 34.43 -1.47
N ALA A 182 2.32 35.42 -0.61
CA ALA A 182 1.05 35.86 -0.03
C ALA A 182 0.29 34.75 0.72
N CYS A 183 1.01 33.86 1.41
CA CYS A 183 0.43 32.80 2.22
C CYS A 183 -0.03 33.34 3.58
N TYR A 184 -1.24 33.01 4.02
CA TYR A 184 -1.70 33.31 5.38
C TYR A 184 -1.38 32.16 6.34
N LEU A 185 -0.91 32.53 7.54
CA LEU A 185 -0.47 31.59 8.57
C LEU A 185 -1.44 31.61 9.74
N PRO A 186 -1.56 30.48 10.48
CA PRO A 186 -2.33 30.45 11.72
C PRO A 186 -1.62 31.29 12.78
N LEU A 187 -2.38 32.13 13.48
CA LEU A 187 -1.87 32.89 14.62
C LEU A 187 -1.73 32.00 15.86
N SER A 188 -0.71 32.26 16.67
CA SER A 188 -0.60 31.67 18.00
C SER A 188 -1.77 32.11 18.88
N PRO A 189 -2.46 31.17 19.57
CA PRO A 189 -3.54 31.48 20.50
C PRO A 189 -3.03 32.00 21.86
N ASP A 190 -1.71 32.05 22.07
CA ASP A 190 -1.13 32.48 23.33
C ASP A 190 -1.38 33.98 23.60
N GLU A 191 -2.02 34.27 24.74
CA GLU A 191 -2.33 35.62 25.19
C GLU A 191 -1.16 36.27 25.95
N GLY A 192 -0.20 35.47 26.44
CA GLY A 192 0.98 35.92 27.20
C GLY A 192 2.12 36.47 26.34
N LEU A 193 1.90 36.66 25.03
CA LEU A 193 2.94 37.09 24.10
C LEU A 193 3.32 38.57 24.32
N PRO A 194 4.59 38.94 24.09
CA PRO A 194 5.05 40.32 24.23
C PRO A 194 4.16 41.31 23.45
N LYS A 195 3.77 42.42 24.08
CA LYS A 195 2.92 43.45 23.45
C LYS A 195 3.52 44.06 22.19
N ALA A 196 4.85 44.05 22.09
CA ALA A 196 5.57 44.51 20.89
C ALA A 196 5.40 43.57 19.68
N TRP A 197 4.89 42.36 19.85
CA TRP A 197 4.75 41.40 18.75
C TRP A 197 3.45 41.64 17.97
N GLY A 198 3.62 42.17 16.76
CA GLY A 198 2.55 42.30 15.78
C GLY A 198 2.08 40.98 15.17
N THR A 199 1.15 41.06 14.22
CA THR A 199 0.50 39.91 13.58
C THR A 199 1.48 38.94 12.91
N ARG A 200 2.53 39.43 12.23
CA ARG A 200 3.57 38.60 11.61
C ARG A 200 4.34 37.73 12.62
N HIS A 201 4.62 38.27 13.81
CA HIS A 201 5.30 37.51 14.88
C HIS A 201 4.39 36.41 15.44
N ARG A 202 3.10 36.74 15.65
CA ARG A 202 2.09 35.77 16.11
C ARG A 202 1.84 34.67 15.09
N ALA A 203 1.81 35.01 13.80
CA ALA A 203 1.72 34.09 12.67
C ALA A 203 2.92 33.13 12.61
N ALA A 204 4.13 33.67 12.71
CA ALA A 204 5.35 32.87 12.71
C ALA A 204 5.38 31.88 13.87
N LEU A 205 5.04 32.34 15.07
CA LEU A 205 4.94 31.48 16.24
C LEU A 205 3.86 30.41 16.06
N GLY A 206 2.67 30.80 15.63
CA GLY A 206 1.53 29.88 15.47
C GLY A 206 1.78 28.77 14.46
N LEU A 207 2.52 29.06 13.37
CA LEU A 207 2.95 28.02 12.44
C LEU A 207 4.03 27.11 13.03
N SER A 208 5.05 27.69 13.70
CA SER A 208 6.14 26.92 14.32
C SER A 208 5.71 26.02 15.48
N GLN A 209 4.51 26.23 16.04
CA GLN A 209 3.89 25.37 17.05
C GLN A 209 3.21 24.13 16.43
N ARG A 210 2.86 24.18 15.14
CA ARG A 210 2.08 23.15 14.45
C ARG A 210 2.93 22.23 13.59
N CYS A 211 4.08 22.70 13.13
CA CYS A 211 4.99 21.96 12.26
C CYS A 211 6.45 22.32 12.55
N ASP A 212 7.38 21.54 12.02
CA ASP A 212 8.82 21.73 12.20
C ASP A 212 9.46 22.89 11.41
N ALA A 213 8.65 23.64 10.64
CA ALA A 213 9.12 24.74 9.80
C ALA A 213 9.80 25.87 10.59
N CYS A 214 10.78 26.49 9.97
CA CYS A 214 11.41 27.70 10.51
C CYS A 214 10.77 28.92 9.85
N VAL A 215 10.25 29.84 10.65
CA VAL A 215 9.59 31.05 10.14
C VAL A 215 10.38 32.27 10.54
N VAL A 216 10.89 32.99 9.56
CA VAL A 216 11.68 34.21 9.73
C VAL A 216 10.75 35.41 9.66
N VAL A 217 10.90 36.34 10.60
CA VAL A 217 10.13 37.58 10.69
C VAL A 217 11.08 38.77 10.75
N VAL A 218 10.78 39.79 9.94
CA VAL A 218 11.38 41.12 10.05
C VAL A 218 10.29 42.08 10.49
N SER A 219 10.52 42.82 11.56
CA SER A 219 9.59 43.81 12.09
C SER A 219 9.62 45.09 11.27
N GLU A 220 8.44 45.53 10.81
CA GLU A 220 8.29 46.82 10.12
C GLU A 220 8.39 48.04 11.06
N GLU A 221 8.18 47.85 12.36
CA GLU A 221 8.24 48.95 13.34
C GLU A 221 9.66 49.13 13.88
N ARG A 222 10.27 48.02 14.29
CA ARG A 222 11.54 47.99 15.00
C ARG A 222 12.74 47.71 14.10
N GLY A 223 12.53 47.06 12.96
CA GLY A 223 13.64 46.57 12.15
C GLY A 223 14.44 45.46 12.83
N ASP A 224 13.86 44.72 13.78
CA ASP A 224 14.49 43.52 14.35
C ASP A 224 14.16 42.27 13.54
N VAL A 225 15.14 41.36 13.46
CA VAL A 225 14.98 40.03 12.86
C VAL A 225 14.74 39.01 13.95
N SER A 226 13.73 38.16 13.75
CA SER A 226 13.42 37.05 14.64
C SER A 226 13.14 35.78 13.85
N MET A 227 13.39 34.62 14.46
CA MET A 227 13.08 33.32 13.88
C MET A 227 12.22 32.50 14.84
N ALA A 228 11.05 32.08 14.39
CA ALA A 228 10.19 31.13 15.08
C ALA A 228 10.59 29.70 14.72
N ARG A 229 10.83 28.87 15.72
CA ARG A 229 11.13 27.44 15.56
C ARG A 229 10.69 26.67 16.80
N GLU A 230 10.01 25.54 16.60
CA GLU A 230 9.60 24.63 17.69
C GLU A 230 8.83 25.38 18.81
N GLY A 231 7.92 26.27 18.40
CA GLY A 231 7.12 27.08 19.32
C GLY A 231 7.90 28.12 20.14
N LYS A 232 9.13 28.44 19.77
CA LYS A 232 9.96 29.47 20.41
C LYS A 232 10.35 30.55 19.41
N MET A 233 10.36 31.80 19.86
CA MET A 233 10.92 32.92 19.10
C MET A 233 12.36 33.17 19.52
N ILE A 234 13.25 33.21 18.54
CA ILE A 234 14.68 33.47 18.72
C ILE A 234 14.98 34.80 18.06
N HIS A 235 15.46 35.78 18.84
CA HIS A 235 15.95 37.03 18.29
C HIS A 235 17.30 36.80 17.58
N VAL A 236 17.50 37.47 16.43
CA VAL A 236 18.66 37.26 15.58
C VAL A 236 19.42 38.57 15.41
N GLU A 237 20.57 38.66 16.06
CA GLU A 237 21.34 39.91 16.19
C GLU A 237 22.12 40.26 14.92
N ASN A 238 22.66 39.27 14.21
CA ASN A 238 23.53 39.50 13.06
C ASN A 238 23.36 38.44 11.95
N PRO A 239 23.75 38.75 10.70
CA PRO A 239 23.63 37.81 9.57
C PRO A 239 24.37 36.49 9.78
N GLN A 240 25.49 36.50 10.51
CA GLN A 240 26.27 35.30 10.79
C GLN A 240 25.52 34.33 11.70
N ARG A 241 24.88 34.85 12.76
CA ARG A 241 24.06 34.08 13.69
C ARG A 241 22.82 33.54 12.99
N PHE A 242 22.21 34.33 12.13
CA PHE A 242 21.09 33.88 11.28
C PHE A 242 21.49 32.68 10.41
N TYR A 243 22.63 32.79 9.73
CA TYR A 243 23.16 31.74 8.88
C TYR A 243 23.41 30.45 9.68
N GLN A 244 24.02 30.56 10.87
CA GLN A 244 24.23 29.42 11.76
C GLN A 244 22.92 28.76 12.20
N LEU A 245 21.94 29.56 12.65
CA LEU A 245 20.65 29.07 13.12
C LEU A 245 19.87 28.32 12.04
N ILE A 246 19.88 28.85 10.81
CA ILE A 246 19.24 28.18 9.67
C ILE A 246 20.02 26.93 9.27
N GLN A 247 21.35 26.98 9.22
CA GLN A 247 22.17 25.80 8.93
C GLN A 247 21.93 24.69 9.95
N GLU A 248 21.89 25.00 11.24
CA GLU A 248 21.57 24.05 12.30
C GLU A 248 20.16 23.46 12.14
N ALA A 249 19.17 24.30 11.82
CA ALA A 249 17.80 23.85 11.57
C ALA A 249 17.73 22.90 10.37
N MET A 250 18.47 23.17 9.30
CA MET A 250 18.48 22.33 8.11
C MET A 250 19.33 21.06 8.28
N ALA A 251 20.47 21.13 8.97
CA ALA A 251 21.38 19.99 9.19
C ALA A 251 20.76 18.89 10.07
N THR A 252 19.84 19.25 10.96
CA THR A 252 19.08 18.25 11.74
C THR A 252 18.21 17.33 10.87
N LEU A 253 17.89 17.72 9.62
CA LEU A 253 17.21 16.85 8.65
C LEU A 253 18.16 15.83 8.01
N ASP A 254 19.42 16.23 7.76
CA ASP A 254 20.40 15.38 7.07
C ASP A 254 21.02 14.29 7.98
N ARG A 255 21.02 14.47 9.31
CA ARG A 255 21.43 13.41 10.26
C ARG A 255 20.51 12.18 10.25
N GLY A 256 19.39 12.23 9.54
CA GLY A 256 18.40 11.16 9.42
C GLY A 256 18.67 10.09 8.35
N LYS A 257 19.78 10.14 7.59
CA LYS A 257 20.17 9.02 6.71
C LYS A 257 20.82 7.90 7.51
N LYS A 258 20.01 7.15 8.27
CA LYS A 258 20.44 5.93 8.98
C LYS A 258 20.83 4.83 8.00
N THR A 259 21.95 4.16 8.29
CA THR A 259 22.51 3.03 7.55
C THR A 259 21.50 1.88 7.49
N TRP A 260 21.47 1.13 6.37
CA TRP A 260 20.45 0.09 6.08
C TRP A 260 20.23 -0.90 7.24
N GLY A 261 21.27 -1.25 8.01
CA GLY A 261 21.18 -2.14 9.17
C GLY A 261 20.58 -1.53 10.45
N GLU A 262 20.78 -0.23 10.69
CA GLU A 262 20.19 0.47 11.84
C GLU A 262 18.72 0.81 11.58
N GLY A 263 18.35 1.07 10.32
CA GLY A 263 16.97 1.26 9.90
C GLY A 263 16.10 0.00 10.08
N ILE A 264 16.64 -1.19 9.85
CA ILE A 264 15.91 -2.46 10.05
C ILE A 264 15.68 -2.71 11.55
N ARG A 265 16.68 -2.48 12.40
CA ARG A 265 16.56 -2.67 13.85
C ARG A 265 15.59 -1.67 14.47
N ASP A 266 15.66 -0.40 14.08
CA ASP A 266 14.73 0.62 14.56
C ASP A 266 13.32 0.37 14.00
N PHE A 267 13.18 -0.04 12.74
CA PHE A 267 11.90 -0.49 12.20
C PHE A 267 11.36 -1.68 13.01
N LEU A 268 12.14 -2.70 13.34
CA LEU A 268 11.63 -3.82 14.14
C LEU A 268 11.22 -3.43 15.56
N VAL A 269 11.97 -2.53 16.21
CA VAL A 269 11.80 -2.22 17.64
C VAL A 269 10.83 -1.05 17.91
N HIS A 270 10.71 -0.08 16.98
CA HIS A 270 9.85 1.09 17.17
C HIS A 270 8.37 0.76 16.91
N ARG A 271 7.50 1.04 17.89
CA ARG A 271 6.05 0.78 17.85
C ARG A 271 5.66 -0.68 17.49
N TRP A 272 6.38 -1.65 18.05
CA TRP A 272 6.06 -3.07 17.88
C TRP A 272 4.61 -3.48 18.25
N PRO A 273 3.92 -2.85 19.24
CA PRO A 273 2.52 -3.18 19.52
C PRO A 273 1.60 -2.91 18.31
N ALA A 274 1.80 -1.80 17.61
CA ALA A 274 1.00 -1.47 16.43
C ALA A 274 1.24 -2.46 15.29
N LYS A 275 2.47 -2.97 15.15
CA LYS A 275 2.82 -3.98 14.14
C LYS A 275 2.17 -5.32 14.43
N LEU A 276 2.20 -5.75 15.69
CA LEU A 276 1.56 -7.00 16.12
C LEU A 276 0.03 -6.93 15.97
N VAL A 277 -0.59 -5.81 16.37
CA VAL A 277 -2.04 -5.60 16.15
C VAL A 277 -2.38 -5.64 14.67
N THR A 278 -1.59 -4.98 13.82
CA THR A 278 -1.81 -4.98 12.37
C THR A 278 -1.65 -6.38 11.77
N PHE A 279 -0.60 -7.10 12.15
CA PHE A 279 -0.35 -8.48 11.72
C PHE A 279 -1.49 -9.41 12.15
N GLY A 280 -1.93 -9.30 13.41
CA GLY A 280 -3.06 -10.07 13.94
C GLY A 280 -4.36 -9.78 13.18
N LEU A 281 -4.66 -8.51 12.89
CA LEU A 281 -5.82 -8.10 12.10
C LEU A 281 -5.77 -8.68 10.68
N VAL A 282 -4.65 -8.54 9.99
CA VAL A 282 -4.46 -9.04 8.62
C VAL A 282 -4.54 -10.56 8.59
N SER A 283 -3.90 -11.25 9.55
CA SER A 283 -3.95 -12.70 9.64
C SER A 283 -5.37 -13.21 9.95
N PHE A 284 -6.13 -12.51 10.79
CA PHE A 284 -7.53 -12.84 11.08
C PHE A 284 -8.42 -12.66 9.84
N LEU A 285 -8.26 -11.52 9.14
CA LEU A 285 -9.01 -11.24 7.92
C LEU A 285 -8.68 -12.25 6.81
N TRP A 286 -7.40 -12.57 6.63
CA TRP A 286 -6.94 -13.59 5.69
C TRP A 286 -7.56 -14.95 6.01
N LEU A 287 -7.59 -15.35 7.29
CA LEU A 287 -8.18 -16.62 7.70
C LEU A 287 -9.70 -16.68 7.46
N LEU A 288 -10.39 -15.55 7.63
CA LEU A 288 -11.82 -15.41 7.37
C LEU A 288 -12.13 -15.57 5.87
N LEU A 289 -11.27 -15.03 5.00
CA LEU A 289 -11.41 -15.07 3.53
C LEU A 289 -10.86 -16.36 2.90
N ALA A 290 -9.79 -16.94 3.44
CA ALA A 290 -9.16 -18.17 2.94
C ALA A 290 -10.11 -19.38 2.96
N GLY A 291 -11.14 -19.34 3.81
CA GLY A 291 -12.20 -20.35 3.83
C GLY A 291 -13.10 -20.37 2.58
N GLN A 292 -13.01 -19.36 1.69
CA GLN A 292 -13.86 -19.19 0.51
C GLN A 292 -13.17 -19.49 -0.83
N GLN A 293 -11.88 -19.84 -0.84
CA GLN A 293 -11.16 -20.10 -2.10
C GLN A 293 -11.41 -21.55 -2.58
N ASP A 294 -12.00 -21.70 -3.76
CA ASP A 294 -12.13 -22.97 -4.46
C ASP A 294 -10.74 -23.45 -4.92
N PHE A 295 -10.37 -24.67 -4.55
CA PHE A 295 -9.08 -25.25 -4.92
C PHE A 295 -9.23 -26.06 -6.22
N GLU A 296 -8.50 -25.67 -7.25
CA GLU A 296 -8.27 -26.48 -8.45
C GLU A 296 -6.99 -27.29 -8.28
N VAL A 297 -7.08 -28.61 -8.42
CA VAL A 297 -5.92 -29.51 -8.32
C VAL A 297 -5.80 -30.30 -9.62
N LYS A 298 -4.61 -30.29 -10.21
CA LYS A 298 -4.24 -31.12 -11.35
C LYS A 298 -3.59 -32.41 -10.85
N TRP A 299 -4.11 -33.56 -11.24
CA TRP A 299 -3.64 -34.85 -10.76
C TRP A 299 -3.42 -35.85 -11.89
N ARG A 300 -2.31 -36.61 -11.87
CA ARG A 300 -2.00 -37.63 -12.87
C ARG A 300 -2.37 -39.03 -12.34
N ILE A 301 -3.29 -39.71 -13.03
CA ILE A 301 -3.85 -41.02 -12.63
C ILE A 301 -3.41 -42.09 -13.63
N PRO A 302 -3.02 -43.29 -13.18
CA PRO A 302 -2.79 -44.43 -14.07
C PRO A 302 -4.11 -44.95 -14.64
N LEU A 303 -4.12 -45.22 -15.94
CA LEU A 303 -5.31 -45.70 -16.65
C LEU A 303 -5.37 -47.24 -16.58
N LYS A 304 -6.47 -47.79 -16.08
CA LYS A 304 -6.73 -49.23 -16.06
C LYS A 304 -7.47 -49.63 -17.33
N THR A 305 -7.01 -50.70 -17.98
CA THR A 305 -7.61 -51.22 -19.21
C THR A 305 -8.48 -52.44 -18.89
N ASN A 306 -9.76 -52.40 -19.25
CA ASN A 306 -10.69 -53.52 -19.09
C ASN A 306 -11.05 -54.12 -20.48
N GLY A 307 -11.34 -55.42 -20.52
CA GLY A 307 -11.88 -56.07 -21.72
C GLY A 307 -10.89 -56.35 -22.86
N LEU A 308 -9.59 -56.50 -22.57
CA LEU A 308 -8.62 -56.90 -23.60
C LEU A 308 -8.91 -58.33 -24.09
N PRO A 309 -9.14 -58.57 -25.40
CA PRO A 309 -9.35 -59.92 -25.93
C PRO A 309 -8.13 -60.81 -25.70
N SER A 310 -8.33 -62.05 -25.26
CA SER A 310 -7.29 -63.03 -24.86
C SER A 310 -6.31 -63.46 -25.98
N HIS A 311 -6.41 -62.88 -27.17
CA HIS A 311 -5.54 -63.11 -28.32
C HIS A 311 -4.76 -61.86 -28.75
N MET A 312 -4.71 -60.81 -27.91
CA MET A 312 -4.04 -59.54 -28.21
C MET A 312 -3.10 -59.08 -27.07
N GLU A 313 -2.01 -58.43 -27.46
CA GLU A 313 -1.05 -57.78 -26.55
C GLU A 313 -0.92 -56.28 -26.91
N ILE A 314 -0.81 -55.44 -25.88
CA ILE A 314 -0.60 -53.98 -26.01
C ILE A 314 0.90 -53.74 -26.18
N ILE A 315 1.30 -53.14 -27.30
CA ILE A 315 2.71 -52.79 -27.55
C ILE A 315 3.03 -51.42 -26.94
N GLU A 316 2.15 -50.43 -27.16
CA GLU A 316 2.37 -49.04 -26.73
C GLU A 316 1.03 -48.36 -26.39
N PRO A 317 0.97 -47.52 -25.33
CA PRO A 317 1.96 -47.36 -24.26
C PRO A 317 1.85 -48.44 -23.17
N LEU A 318 2.98 -48.91 -22.62
CA LEU A 318 3.02 -49.91 -21.52
C LEU A 318 2.39 -49.39 -20.20
N THR A 319 2.26 -48.08 -20.03
CA THR A 319 1.53 -47.47 -18.91
C THR A 319 0.94 -46.15 -19.37
N ALA A 320 -0.37 -46.15 -19.60
CA ALA A 320 -1.12 -44.93 -19.92
C ALA A 320 -1.42 -44.14 -18.63
N SER A 321 -1.26 -42.83 -18.67
CA SER A 321 -1.63 -41.94 -17.56
C SER A 321 -2.38 -40.72 -18.08
N VAL A 322 -3.33 -40.23 -17.29
CA VAL A 322 -4.21 -39.12 -17.64
C VAL A 322 -4.11 -38.07 -16.54
N GLN A 323 -3.93 -36.81 -16.91
CA GLN A 323 -4.08 -35.68 -16.01
C GLN A 323 -5.54 -35.26 -15.95
N ILE A 324 -6.09 -35.19 -14.74
CA ILE A 324 -7.41 -34.65 -14.47
C ILE A 324 -7.30 -33.34 -13.70
N THR A 325 -8.11 -32.35 -14.07
CA THR A 325 -8.27 -31.11 -13.30
C THR A 325 -9.59 -31.17 -12.58
N VAL A 326 -9.55 -30.94 -11.27
CA VAL A 326 -10.69 -31.15 -10.38
C VAL A 326 -10.91 -29.92 -9.50
N ARG A 327 -12.18 -29.51 -9.34
CA ARG A 327 -12.61 -28.39 -8.50
C ARG A 327 -13.45 -28.88 -7.33
N GLY A 328 -13.09 -28.44 -6.12
CA GLY A 328 -13.86 -28.74 -4.92
C GLY A 328 -13.30 -28.08 -3.66
N LEU A 329 -13.97 -28.31 -2.54
CA LEU A 329 -13.50 -27.88 -1.21
C LEU A 329 -12.13 -28.51 -0.92
N ARG A 330 -11.19 -27.72 -0.37
CA ARG A 330 -9.80 -28.11 -0.12
C ARG A 330 -9.63 -29.47 0.58
N LYS A 331 -10.51 -29.79 1.53
CA LYS A 331 -10.54 -31.07 2.28
C LYS A 331 -10.89 -32.29 1.42
N ASP A 332 -11.73 -32.09 0.40
CA ASP A 332 -12.25 -33.16 -0.45
C ASP A 332 -11.34 -33.34 -1.69
N ALA A 333 -10.72 -32.26 -2.16
CA ALA A 333 -9.74 -32.31 -3.25
C ALA A 333 -8.35 -32.87 -2.82
N SER A 334 -7.96 -32.69 -1.56
CA SER A 334 -6.66 -33.16 -1.03
C SER A 334 -6.64 -34.64 -0.62
N THR A 335 -7.81 -35.28 -0.49
CA THR A 335 -7.96 -36.72 -0.19
C THR A 335 -7.99 -37.61 -1.44
N LEU A 336 -7.84 -37.01 -2.63
CA LEU A 336 -7.73 -37.72 -3.90
C LEU A 336 -6.36 -38.42 -4.01
N GLY A 337 -6.32 -39.70 -3.69
CA GLY A 337 -5.13 -40.57 -3.82
C GLY A 337 -5.23 -41.54 -5.00
N LYS A 338 -4.09 -42.16 -5.39
CA LYS A 338 -3.99 -43.17 -6.48
C LYS A 338 -4.91 -44.38 -6.32
N GLU A 339 -5.46 -44.58 -5.12
CA GLU A 339 -6.28 -45.73 -4.74
C GLU A 339 -7.79 -45.42 -4.85
N ASN A 340 -8.18 -44.14 -4.82
CA ASN A 340 -9.56 -43.69 -4.70
C ASN A 340 -10.11 -43.04 -5.98
N VAL A 341 -9.27 -42.85 -7.00
CA VAL A 341 -9.66 -42.33 -8.30
C VAL A 341 -9.17 -43.28 -9.38
N THR A 342 -10.10 -43.96 -10.06
CA THR A 342 -9.79 -44.88 -11.15
C THR A 342 -10.35 -44.34 -12.47
N ALA A 343 -9.50 -44.32 -13.49
CA ALA A 343 -9.91 -44.12 -14.87
C ALA A 343 -9.87 -45.49 -15.57
N GLU A 344 -11.02 -45.96 -16.03
CA GLU A 344 -11.15 -47.25 -16.71
C GLU A 344 -11.48 -47.04 -18.18
N ILE A 345 -10.72 -47.68 -19.07
CA ILE A 345 -11.01 -47.68 -20.51
C ILE A 345 -11.41 -49.08 -20.96
N ASP A 346 -12.46 -49.17 -21.75
CA ASP A 346 -12.93 -50.42 -22.35
C ASP A 346 -12.25 -50.66 -23.70
N LEU A 347 -11.51 -51.76 -23.81
CA LEU A 347 -10.78 -52.17 -25.01
C LEU A 347 -11.44 -53.33 -25.78
N SER A 348 -12.70 -53.68 -25.47
CA SER A 348 -13.40 -54.83 -26.07
C SER A 348 -13.54 -54.76 -27.60
N LYS A 349 -13.41 -53.56 -28.19
CA LYS A 349 -13.47 -53.32 -29.65
C LYS A 349 -12.09 -53.21 -30.32
N ALA A 350 -11.02 -53.60 -29.62
CA ALA A 350 -9.66 -53.52 -30.14
C ALA A 350 -9.44 -54.44 -31.35
N HIS A 351 -8.75 -53.92 -32.36
CA HIS A 351 -8.31 -54.63 -33.56
C HIS A 351 -6.80 -54.41 -33.77
N PRO A 352 -6.11 -55.31 -34.51
CA PRO A 352 -4.68 -55.16 -34.78
C PRO A 352 -4.37 -53.83 -35.48
N GLY A 353 -3.38 -53.09 -34.98
CA GLY A 353 -3.00 -51.77 -35.50
C GLY A 353 -3.02 -50.65 -34.45
N LYS A 354 -2.85 -49.41 -34.90
CA LYS A 354 -2.93 -48.20 -34.06
C LYS A 354 -4.37 -47.72 -34.01
N MET A 355 -4.95 -47.65 -32.82
CA MET A 355 -6.33 -47.20 -32.59
C MET A 355 -6.35 -46.06 -31.58
N VAL A 356 -7.25 -45.09 -31.80
CA VAL A 356 -7.44 -43.95 -30.90
C VAL A 356 -8.66 -44.21 -30.02
N PHE A 357 -8.48 -44.14 -28.71
CA PHE A 357 -9.55 -44.23 -27.73
C PHE A 357 -9.74 -42.87 -27.06
N SER A 358 -10.99 -42.40 -27.00
CA SER A 358 -11.36 -41.15 -26.31
C SER A 358 -11.77 -41.45 -24.87
N ILE A 359 -11.21 -40.69 -23.92
CA ILE A 359 -11.58 -40.78 -22.51
C ILE A 359 -12.74 -39.82 -22.26
N ARG A 360 -13.86 -40.34 -21.76
CA ARG A 360 -15.06 -39.57 -21.44
C ARG A 360 -15.23 -39.42 -19.92
N ARG A 361 -16.01 -38.42 -19.49
CA ARG A 361 -16.22 -38.09 -18.07
C ARG A 361 -16.84 -39.24 -17.26
N ASP A 362 -17.66 -40.07 -17.88
CA ASP A 362 -18.31 -41.26 -17.31
C ASP A 362 -17.33 -42.40 -16.98
N GLN A 363 -16.12 -42.36 -17.55
CA GLN A 363 -15.07 -43.37 -17.37
C GLN A 363 -14.12 -43.06 -16.20
N ILE A 364 -14.31 -41.93 -15.52
CA ILE A 364 -13.50 -41.49 -14.38
C ILE A 364 -14.37 -41.54 -13.12
N ARG A 365 -14.06 -42.48 -12.22
CA ARG A 365 -14.77 -42.60 -10.95
C ARG A 365 -14.12 -41.73 -9.90
N LEU A 366 -14.85 -40.73 -9.44
CA LEU A 366 -14.48 -39.87 -8.32
C LEU A 366 -15.04 -40.45 -7.01
N PRO A 367 -14.35 -40.28 -5.87
CA PRO A 367 -14.76 -40.87 -4.60
C PRO A 367 -15.93 -40.14 -3.93
N ASN A 368 -16.29 -38.93 -4.38
CA ASN A 368 -17.37 -38.14 -3.80
C ASN A 368 -17.99 -37.19 -4.83
N ASP A 369 -19.31 -37.03 -4.82
CA ASP A 369 -20.08 -36.16 -5.73
C ASP A 369 -19.85 -34.65 -5.51
N ARG A 370 -19.19 -34.29 -4.41
CA ARG A 370 -18.84 -32.90 -4.05
C ARG A 370 -17.63 -32.35 -4.82
N VAL A 371 -17.05 -33.17 -5.69
CA VAL A 371 -15.82 -32.91 -6.41
C VAL A 371 -16.15 -32.93 -7.91
N GLN A 372 -15.91 -31.81 -8.60
CA GLN A 372 -16.28 -31.65 -10.01
C GLN A 372 -15.05 -31.81 -10.91
N LEU A 373 -15.14 -32.70 -11.90
CA LEU A 373 -14.15 -32.80 -12.96
C LEU A 373 -14.30 -31.63 -13.93
N LEU A 374 -13.25 -30.81 -14.05
CA LEU A 374 -13.19 -29.68 -14.97
C LEU A 374 -12.59 -30.06 -16.32
N ASP A 375 -11.50 -30.84 -16.33
CA ASP A 375 -10.74 -31.11 -17.56
C ASP A 375 -9.96 -32.43 -17.51
N ILE A 376 -9.67 -33.01 -18.68
CA ILE A 376 -8.98 -34.30 -18.89
C ILE A 376 -7.92 -34.15 -20.00
N GLU A 377 -6.64 -34.30 -19.66
CA GLU A 377 -5.52 -34.23 -20.60
C GLU A 377 -4.63 -35.48 -20.55
N PRO A 378 -4.35 -36.18 -21.67
CA PRO A 378 -4.98 -36.03 -22.98
C PRO A 378 -6.36 -36.69 -23.04
N SER A 379 -7.31 -36.09 -23.76
CA SER A 379 -8.65 -36.65 -23.97
C SER A 379 -8.69 -37.81 -24.97
N LYS A 380 -7.60 -38.03 -25.72
CA LYS A 380 -7.42 -39.11 -26.70
C LYS A 380 -6.08 -39.80 -26.47
N ILE A 381 -6.09 -41.13 -26.40
CA ILE A 381 -4.87 -41.95 -26.28
C ILE A 381 -4.81 -42.91 -27.45
N VAL A 382 -3.64 -43.02 -28.08
CA VAL A 382 -3.38 -43.98 -29.15
C VAL A 382 -2.84 -45.25 -28.52
N PHE A 383 -3.50 -46.38 -28.76
CA PHE A 383 -3.04 -47.71 -28.36
C PHE A 383 -2.65 -48.51 -29.60
N ALA A 384 -1.52 -49.21 -29.54
CA ALA A 384 -1.07 -50.13 -30.57
C ALA A 384 -1.23 -51.58 -30.12
N PHE A 385 -2.00 -52.37 -30.87
CA PHE A 385 -2.29 -53.77 -30.55
C PHE A 385 -1.65 -54.73 -31.56
N LYS A 386 -1.11 -55.85 -31.07
CA LYS A 386 -0.64 -56.97 -31.89
C LYS A 386 -1.35 -58.25 -31.51
N LYS A 387 -1.60 -59.09 -32.52
CA LYS A 387 -2.17 -60.43 -32.32
C LYS A 387 -1.11 -61.37 -31.74
N ILE A 388 -1.45 -62.08 -30.66
CA ILE A 388 -0.60 -63.12 -30.08
C ILE A 388 -0.54 -64.28 -31.09
N PRO A 389 0.65 -64.71 -31.55
CA PRO A 389 0.76 -65.83 -32.48
C PRO A 389 0.34 -67.13 -31.79
N LYS A 390 -0.61 -67.85 -32.41
CA LYS A 390 -1.12 -69.13 -31.91
C LYS A 390 -0.10 -70.24 -32.19
N ASN A 391 1.02 -70.28 -31.47
CA ASN A 391 1.86 -71.48 -31.37
C ASN A 391 2.82 -71.45 -30.17
N LYS A 392 2.50 -72.24 -29.14
CA LYS A 392 3.46 -73.06 -28.37
C LYS A 392 2.65 -73.99 -27.47
N ASN A 393 2.33 -75.15 -28.03
CA ASN A 393 2.03 -76.36 -27.25
C ASN A 393 3.36 -76.80 -26.58
N PRO A 394 3.40 -77.11 -25.27
CA PRO A 394 4.44 -77.96 -24.72
C PRO A 394 3.81 -79.22 -24.13
N GLU A 395 3.11 -80.01 -24.94
CA GLU A 395 3.00 -81.46 -24.71
C GLU A 395 4.08 -82.14 -25.56
N ASN A 396 5.25 -82.35 -24.94
CA ASN A 396 6.17 -83.48 -25.16
C ASN A 396 7.47 -83.26 -24.39
N GLN A 397 7.45 -83.55 -23.09
CA GLN A 397 8.60 -84.10 -22.36
C GLN A 397 8.10 -85.05 -21.26
N LYS A 398 7.55 -86.19 -21.66
CA LYS A 398 8.04 -87.55 -21.34
C LYS A 398 7.00 -88.59 -21.70
#